data_AF-A0A2H1FHC1-F1
#
_entry.id   AF-A0A2H1FHC1-F1
#
_cell.length_a   1.000
_cell.length_b   1.000
_cell.length_c   1.000
_cell.angle_alpha   90.00
_cell.angle_beta   90.00
_cell.angle_gamma   90.00
#
_symmetry.space_group_name_H-M   'P 1'
#
loop_
_entity.id
_entity.type
_entity.pdbx_description
1 polymer ?
#
loop_
_entity_poly.entity_id
_entity_poly.type
_entity_poly.pdbx_seq_one_letter_code
_entity_poly.pdbx_strand_id
1 'polypeptide(L)'
;MDSTHTLEIPIVREENICLPLVVSAVSKYWGVDLPLKEAAEIAKKYQNMKGSILIEGVELAERHGLAGIIINSTLKELKKMIDIGVPPIVILPGVKDVVQHASLIVGYDETEKTIFHYIPEPEKIGAIPEKIFDEQWQEDDRLMILLVPQDILSDINTFDEKKIKSNRLCFDGEKLRLQGKTGEAMEKLRHALEINKSNSTAMCLLAGILNDQNSSESVSYYNKTIALHSKYYLAYRGLGNYYLKTKDYSNAEKYYTLALDVDSTRFAPIYKNRGLVRYEQQKLGAAKQDFQKYLEQMPEAHDRTGIEQAISQL
;
A
#
# COMPACT_ATOMS: atom_id res chain seq x y z
N MET A 1 -30.22 14.85 12.39
CA MET A 1 -28.76 15.05 12.24
C MET A 1 -28.40 14.42 10.93
N ASP A 2 -27.64 15.12 10.10
CA ASP A 2 -27.13 14.53 8.85
C ASP A 2 -26.28 13.31 9.24
N SER A 3 -26.62 12.12 8.73
CA SER A 3 -25.82 10.91 8.94
C SER A 3 -24.64 10.80 7.97
N THR A 4 -24.66 11.64 6.95
CA THR A 4 -23.68 11.71 5.87
C THR A 4 -22.70 12.85 6.14
N HIS A 5 -21.41 12.52 6.13
CA HIS A 5 -20.31 13.45 6.37
C HIS A 5 -19.42 13.44 5.14
N THR A 6 -19.27 14.58 4.45
CA THR A 6 -18.53 14.64 3.17
C THR A 6 -17.64 15.89 3.07
N LEU A 7 -16.55 15.76 2.34
CA LEU A 7 -15.62 16.81 1.95
C LEU A 7 -15.75 17.08 0.45
N GLU A 8 -15.85 18.35 0.09
CA GLU A 8 -15.85 18.77 -1.32
C GLU A 8 -14.41 18.86 -1.83
N ILE A 9 -13.95 17.79 -2.46
CA ILE A 9 -12.59 17.73 -3.04
C ILE A 9 -12.60 18.30 -4.47
N PRO A 10 -11.69 19.23 -4.81
CA PRO A 10 -11.63 19.78 -6.15
C PRO A 10 -11.20 18.71 -7.16
N ILE A 11 -11.85 18.71 -8.33
CA ILE A 11 -11.46 17.82 -9.42
C ILE A 11 -10.05 18.18 -9.90
N VAL A 12 -9.18 17.16 -9.91
CA VAL A 12 -7.85 17.20 -10.51
C VAL A 12 -7.86 16.22 -11.67
N ARG A 13 -7.63 16.74 -12.89
CA ARG A 13 -7.57 15.93 -14.12
C ARG A 13 -6.24 15.17 -14.19
N GLU A 14 -6.25 14.00 -14.82
CA GLU A 14 -5.08 13.13 -15.02
C GLU A 14 -3.94 13.75 -15.83
N GLU A 15 -4.06 14.98 -16.34
CA GLU A 15 -3.01 15.68 -17.07
C GLU A 15 -1.68 15.82 -16.26
N ASN A 16 -1.73 15.60 -14.93
CA ASN A 16 -0.59 15.61 -14.01
C ASN A 16 -0.06 14.22 -13.63
N ILE A 17 0.20 13.34 -14.60
CA ILE A 17 0.78 11.99 -14.39
C ILE A 17 2.12 12.03 -13.62
N CYS A 18 2.76 13.20 -13.47
CA CYS A 18 4.02 13.35 -12.76
C CYS A 18 3.95 13.11 -11.24
N LEU A 19 2.79 13.34 -10.60
CA LEU A 19 2.60 13.17 -9.15
C LEU A 19 1.46 12.20 -8.83
N PRO A 20 1.48 11.59 -7.63
CA PRO A 20 0.32 10.89 -7.10
C PRO A 20 -0.89 11.82 -7.06
N LEU A 21 -1.93 11.46 -7.80
CA LEU A 21 -3.15 12.25 -7.97
C LEU A 21 -3.77 12.68 -6.62
N VAL A 22 -3.80 11.78 -5.64
CA VAL A 22 -4.36 12.04 -4.30
C VAL A 22 -3.63 13.17 -3.58
N VAL A 23 -2.31 13.31 -3.77
CA VAL A 23 -1.53 14.42 -3.20
C VAL A 23 -1.93 15.73 -3.87
N SER A 24 -2.01 15.75 -5.20
CA SER A 24 -2.43 16.96 -5.94
C SER A 24 -3.86 17.39 -5.57
N ALA A 25 -4.77 16.44 -5.39
CA ALA A 25 -6.15 16.71 -4.96
C ALA A 25 -6.22 17.34 -3.57
N VAL A 26 -5.50 16.79 -2.59
CA VAL A 26 -5.46 17.36 -1.23
C VAL A 26 -4.74 18.70 -1.18
N SER A 27 -3.63 18.87 -1.92
CA SER A 27 -2.96 20.18 -1.96
C SER A 27 -3.87 21.26 -2.53
N LYS A 28 -4.59 20.97 -3.62
CA LYS A 28 -5.55 21.90 -4.22
C LYS A 28 -6.74 22.18 -3.30
N TYR A 29 -7.19 21.19 -2.52
CA TYR A 29 -8.23 21.39 -1.50
C TYR A 29 -7.83 22.47 -0.48
N TRP A 30 -6.55 22.50 -0.11
CA TRP A 30 -5.99 23.55 0.76
C TRP A 30 -5.57 24.84 0.03
N GLY A 31 -5.88 24.98 -1.26
CA GLY A 31 -5.48 26.14 -2.07
C GLY A 31 -3.98 26.20 -2.37
N VAL A 32 -3.27 25.07 -2.27
CA VAL A 32 -1.83 24.96 -2.56
C VAL A 32 -1.60 24.36 -3.95
N ASP A 33 -1.11 25.18 -4.86
CA ASP A 33 -0.73 24.76 -6.21
C ASP A 33 0.68 24.17 -6.21
N LEU A 34 0.80 22.89 -6.58
CA LEU A 34 2.09 22.21 -6.71
C LEU A 34 2.70 22.45 -8.11
N PRO A 35 3.94 22.96 -8.22
CA PRO A 35 4.55 23.28 -9.51
C PRO A 35 4.77 22.05 -10.40
N LEU A 36 4.17 22.07 -11.60
CA LEU A 36 4.30 20.99 -12.60
C LEU A 36 5.75 20.73 -13.02
N LYS A 37 6.56 21.79 -13.07
CA LYS A 37 7.98 21.67 -13.44
C LYS A 37 8.76 20.84 -12.41
N GLU A 38 8.56 21.10 -11.12
CA GLU A 38 9.21 20.33 -10.06
C GLU A 38 8.70 18.89 -10.01
N ALA A 39 7.38 18.72 -10.14
CA ALA A 39 6.75 17.42 -10.29
C ALA A 39 7.37 16.58 -11.41
N ALA A 40 7.58 17.18 -12.59
CA ALA A 40 8.18 16.51 -13.74
C ALA A 40 9.64 16.13 -13.49
N GLU A 41 10.44 17.00 -12.87
CA GLU A 41 11.83 16.67 -12.51
C GLU A 41 11.93 15.53 -11.49
N ILE A 42 11.00 15.48 -10.53
CA ILE A 42 10.89 14.37 -9.58
C ILE A 42 10.55 13.07 -10.31
N ALA A 43 9.55 13.09 -11.19
CA ALA A 43 9.09 11.90 -11.92
C ALA A 43 10.21 11.28 -12.77
N LYS A 44 11.12 12.09 -13.33
CA LYS A 44 12.29 11.61 -14.09
C LYS A 44 13.22 10.68 -13.30
N LYS A 45 13.21 10.76 -11.96
CA LYS A 45 13.99 9.85 -11.10
C LYS A 45 13.47 8.41 -11.12
N TYR A 46 12.22 8.19 -11.59
CA TYR A 46 11.49 6.93 -11.52
C TYR A 46 11.10 6.41 -12.92
N GLN A 47 12.10 6.07 -13.74
CA GLN A 47 11.93 5.73 -15.17
C GLN A 47 10.96 4.55 -15.46
N ASN A 48 10.75 3.66 -14.47
CA ASN A 48 9.88 2.49 -14.59
C ASN A 48 8.46 2.72 -14.02
N MET A 49 8.11 3.95 -13.64
CA MET A 49 6.81 4.29 -13.06
C MET A 49 6.11 5.38 -13.88
N LYS A 50 4.78 5.32 -13.94
CA LYS A 50 3.94 6.39 -14.52
C LYS A 50 3.82 7.54 -13.51
N GLY A 51 4.93 8.21 -13.18
CA GLY A 51 4.99 9.32 -12.22
C GLY A 51 5.98 9.13 -11.08
N SER A 52 5.86 9.95 -10.03
CA SER A 52 6.63 9.80 -8.79
C SER A 52 5.95 8.90 -7.76
N ILE A 53 6.71 8.52 -6.74
CA ILE A 53 6.18 7.83 -5.56
C ILE A 53 5.48 8.79 -4.60
N LEU A 54 4.67 8.21 -3.70
CA LEU A 54 3.81 8.96 -2.77
C LEU A 54 4.58 9.96 -1.90
N ILE A 55 5.72 9.54 -1.34
CA ILE A 55 6.52 10.38 -0.46
C ILE A 55 7.14 11.59 -1.16
N GLU A 56 7.49 11.49 -2.45
CA GLU A 56 8.02 12.66 -3.18
C GLU A 56 6.91 13.71 -3.39
N GLY A 57 5.66 13.25 -3.56
CA GLY A 57 4.49 14.14 -3.59
C GLY A 57 4.27 14.82 -2.23
N VAL A 58 4.32 14.06 -1.14
CA VAL A 58 4.22 14.59 0.23
C VAL A 58 5.32 15.62 0.49
N GLU A 59 6.57 15.32 0.13
CA GLU A 59 7.70 16.23 0.30
C GLU A 59 7.58 17.50 -0.56
N LEU A 60 7.00 17.39 -1.75
CA LEU A 60 6.70 18.56 -2.57
C LEU A 60 5.62 19.42 -1.91
N ALA A 61 4.53 18.82 -1.45
CA ALA A 61 3.49 19.54 -0.70
C ALA A 61 4.07 20.25 0.54
N GLU A 62 5.01 19.61 1.24
CA GLU A 62 5.70 20.21 2.40
C GLU A 62 6.54 21.43 2.03
N ARG A 63 7.25 21.39 0.90
CA ARG A 63 7.98 22.56 0.40
C ARG A 63 7.07 23.74 0.05
N HIS A 64 5.78 23.48 -0.18
CA HIS A 64 4.78 24.48 -0.54
C HIS A 64 3.81 24.81 0.60
N GLY A 65 4.21 24.56 1.86
CA GLY A 65 3.53 25.10 3.05
C GLY A 65 2.52 24.18 3.72
N LEU A 66 2.42 22.92 3.27
CA LEU A 66 1.68 21.88 3.99
C LEU A 66 2.61 21.12 4.96
N ALA A 67 2.02 20.38 5.88
CA ALA A 67 2.70 19.44 6.76
C ALA A 67 2.21 18.02 6.43
N GLY A 68 3.15 17.09 6.27
CA GLY A 68 2.87 15.68 6.02
C GLY A 68 2.95 14.84 7.29
N ILE A 69 1.83 14.22 7.66
CA ILE A 69 1.75 13.29 8.78
C ILE A 69 1.48 11.88 8.23
N ILE A 70 2.24 10.89 8.69
CA ILE A 70 2.08 9.50 8.30
C ILE A 70 1.90 8.65 9.56
N ILE A 71 0.76 8.00 9.71
CA ILE A 71 0.36 7.30 10.95
C ILE A 71 -0.40 6.01 10.65
N ASN A 72 -0.33 5.06 11.57
CA ASN A 72 -1.29 3.95 11.64
C ASN A 72 -2.47 4.42 12.49
N SER A 73 -3.69 4.27 11.98
CA SER A 73 -4.87 4.88 12.58
C SER A 73 -6.02 3.88 12.78
N THR A 74 -7.22 4.39 13.05
CA THR A 74 -8.44 3.63 13.25
C THR A 74 -9.59 4.26 12.46
N LEU A 75 -10.65 3.50 12.17
CA LEU A 75 -11.86 4.06 11.56
C LEU A 75 -12.39 5.29 12.31
N LYS A 76 -12.34 5.27 13.64
CA LYS A 76 -12.80 6.39 14.48
C LYS A 76 -11.98 7.66 14.24
N GLU A 77 -10.65 7.53 14.20
CA GLU A 77 -9.75 8.65 13.95
C GLU A 77 -9.87 9.15 12.51
N LEU A 78 -10.02 8.25 11.54
CA LEU A 78 -10.27 8.60 10.14
C LEU A 78 -11.55 9.41 9.98
N LYS A 79 -12.67 8.95 10.59
CA LYS A 79 -13.94 9.70 10.59
C LYS A 79 -13.80 11.06 11.27
N LYS A 80 -13.08 11.12 12.39
CA LYS A 80 -12.76 12.39 13.07
C LYS A 80 -12.03 13.37 12.15
N MET A 81 -11.09 12.91 11.31
CA MET A 81 -10.40 13.78 10.35
C MET A 81 -11.38 14.37 9.33
N ILE A 82 -12.29 13.54 8.81
CA ILE A 82 -13.36 13.99 7.91
C ILE A 82 -14.25 15.03 8.59
N ASP A 83 -14.66 14.80 9.84
CA ASP A 83 -15.55 15.70 10.59
C ASP A 83 -14.94 17.09 10.82
N ILE A 84 -13.62 17.19 10.89
CA ILE A 84 -12.90 18.47 11.06
C ILE A 84 -12.40 19.06 9.74
N GLY A 85 -12.83 18.52 8.60
CA GLY A 85 -12.47 19.06 7.28
C GLY A 85 -11.09 18.65 6.78
N VAL A 86 -10.46 17.62 7.36
CA VAL A 86 -9.14 17.12 6.97
C VAL A 86 -9.29 15.86 6.12
N PRO A 87 -8.95 15.90 4.82
CA PRO A 87 -9.11 14.76 3.93
C PRO A 87 -7.99 13.73 4.10
N PRO A 88 -8.29 12.49 4.56
CA PRO A 88 -7.26 11.48 4.75
C PRO A 88 -6.95 10.71 3.46
N ILE A 89 -5.65 10.52 3.20
CA ILE A 89 -5.16 9.59 2.18
C ILE A 89 -4.86 8.27 2.87
N VAL A 90 -5.36 7.15 2.34
CA VAL A 90 -5.14 5.81 2.89
C VAL A 90 -4.53 4.89 1.85
N ILE A 91 -3.87 3.82 2.29
CA ILE A 91 -3.39 2.76 1.41
C ILE A 91 -4.35 1.58 1.48
N LEU A 92 -4.93 1.21 0.36
CA LEU A 92 -5.78 0.02 0.21
C LEU A 92 -5.09 -1.00 -0.70
N PRO A 93 -5.46 -2.30 -0.64
CA PRO A 93 -5.15 -3.27 -1.68
C PRO A 93 -5.43 -2.69 -3.08
N GLY A 94 -4.49 -2.84 -4.00
CA GLY A 94 -4.61 -2.22 -5.32
C GLY A 94 -5.59 -2.94 -6.26
N VAL A 95 -5.95 -2.28 -7.35
CA VAL A 95 -6.85 -2.82 -8.37
C VAL A 95 -6.06 -3.66 -9.37
N LYS A 96 -6.55 -4.88 -9.63
CA LYS A 96 -6.25 -5.81 -10.74
C LYS A 96 -4.79 -6.25 -10.97
N ASP A 97 -3.77 -5.48 -10.61
CA ASP A 97 -2.36 -5.80 -10.84
C ASP A 97 -1.39 -5.20 -9.81
N VAL A 98 -1.85 -4.19 -9.05
CA VAL A 98 -1.00 -3.44 -8.13
C VAL A 98 -1.21 -3.93 -6.70
N VAL A 99 -0.13 -4.11 -5.95
CA VAL A 99 -0.19 -4.66 -4.59
C VAL A 99 -0.84 -3.68 -3.59
N GLN A 100 -0.78 -2.37 -3.87
CA GLN A 100 -1.29 -1.28 -3.03
C GLN A 100 -1.73 -0.10 -3.91
N HIS A 101 -2.74 0.64 -3.48
CA HIS A 101 -3.25 1.85 -4.12
C HIS A 101 -3.53 2.92 -3.07
N ALA A 102 -3.06 4.15 -3.31
CA ALA A 102 -3.38 5.29 -2.46
C ALA A 102 -4.76 5.84 -2.84
N SER A 103 -5.68 5.87 -1.89
CA SER A 103 -7.05 6.36 -2.06
C SER A 103 -7.28 7.57 -1.16
N LEU A 104 -7.99 8.57 -1.70
CA LEU A 104 -8.40 9.75 -0.94
C LEU A 104 -9.81 9.54 -0.41
N ILE A 105 -9.99 9.56 0.90
CA ILE A 105 -11.30 9.39 1.52
C ILE A 105 -11.97 10.75 1.64
N VAL A 106 -13.20 10.83 1.14
CA VAL A 106 -13.95 12.08 1.01
C VAL A 106 -15.18 12.12 1.89
N GLY A 107 -15.50 11.04 2.60
CA GLY A 107 -16.65 11.03 3.49
C GLY A 107 -17.00 9.67 4.04
N TYR A 108 -18.09 9.64 4.81
CA TYR A 108 -18.74 8.42 5.26
C TYR A 108 -20.23 8.66 5.51
N ASP A 109 -21.00 7.58 5.56
CA ASP A 109 -22.36 7.57 6.10
C ASP A 109 -22.45 6.64 7.32
N GLU A 110 -22.89 7.19 8.44
CA GLU A 110 -22.94 6.48 9.72
C GLU A 110 -24.09 5.49 9.81
N THR A 111 -25.19 5.73 9.09
CA THR A 111 -26.39 4.88 9.07
C THR A 111 -26.19 3.71 8.12
N GLU A 112 -25.75 4.00 6.90
CA GLU A 112 -25.51 3.03 5.83
C GLU A 112 -24.16 2.32 5.96
N LYS A 113 -23.34 2.68 6.96
CA LYS A 113 -22.02 2.09 7.23
C LYS A 113 -21.18 2.03 5.95
N THR A 114 -20.99 3.18 5.33
CA THR A 114 -20.32 3.31 4.04
C THR A 114 -19.20 4.34 4.12
N ILE A 115 -18.06 4.05 3.51
CA ILE A 115 -16.93 4.98 3.34
C ILE A 115 -16.92 5.45 1.90
N PHE A 116 -16.79 6.76 1.71
CA PHE A 116 -16.75 7.42 0.42
C PHE A 116 -15.30 7.75 0.04
N HIS A 117 -14.89 7.39 -1.17
CA HIS A 117 -13.56 7.72 -1.69
C HIS A 117 -13.63 8.44 -3.04
N TYR A 118 -12.58 9.22 -3.31
CA TYR A 118 -12.42 9.99 -4.53
C TYR A 118 -12.21 9.08 -5.74
N ILE A 119 -12.86 9.41 -6.86
CA ILE A 119 -12.60 8.81 -8.18
C ILE A 119 -12.32 9.96 -9.18
N PRO A 120 -11.20 9.93 -9.92
CA PRO A 120 -10.82 10.98 -10.87
C PRO A 120 -11.75 11.24 -12.06
N GLU A 121 -12.53 10.24 -12.52
CA GLU A 121 -13.37 10.32 -13.72
C GLU A 121 -14.73 9.59 -13.59
N PRO A 122 -15.79 10.05 -14.28
CA PRO A 122 -16.51 11.30 -14.06
C PRO A 122 -17.48 11.22 -12.85
N GLU A 123 -17.51 12.27 -12.03
CA GLU A 123 -18.50 12.65 -10.99
C GLU A 123 -19.10 11.53 -10.10
N LYS A 124 -18.39 10.42 -9.91
CA LYS A 124 -18.83 9.35 -9.02
C LYS A 124 -17.94 9.31 -7.79
N ILE A 125 -18.55 9.51 -6.63
CA ILE A 125 -17.95 9.13 -5.37
C ILE A 125 -18.00 7.59 -5.32
N GLY A 126 -16.83 6.97 -5.11
CA GLY A 126 -16.76 5.55 -4.85
C GLY A 126 -17.29 5.26 -3.45
N ALA A 127 -18.09 4.21 -3.30
CA ALA A 127 -18.67 3.79 -2.03
C ALA A 127 -18.18 2.39 -1.69
N ILE A 128 -17.60 2.23 -0.51
CA ILE A 128 -17.13 0.96 0.02
C ILE A 128 -17.84 0.71 1.35
N PRO A 129 -18.48 -0.46 1.55
CA PRO A 129 -19.01 -0.81 2.87
C PRO A 129 -17.91 -0.71 3.94
N GLU A 130 -18.18 -0.03 5.05
CA GLU A 130 -17.21 0.31 6.09
C GLU A 130 -16.46 -0.92 6.61
N LYS A 131 -17.17 -2.04 6.77
CA LYS A 131 -16.56 -3.31 7.17
C LYS A 131 -15.52 -3.79 6.15
N ILE A 132 -15.85 -3.74 4.86
CA ILE A 132 -14.94 -4.17 3.78
C ILE A 132 -13.75 -3.21 3.72
N PHE A 133 -13.99 -1.91 3.83
CA PHE A 133 -12.94 -0.90 3.88
C PHE A 133 -11.95 -1.16 5.02
N ASP A 134 -12.41 -1.34 6.25
CA ASP A 134 -11.51 -1.62 7.39
C ASP A 134 -10.83 -2.98 7.27
N GLU A 135 -11.52 -3.96 6.68
CA GLU A 135 -10.96 -5.28 6.41
C GLU A 135 -9.75 -5.23 5.48
N GLN A 136 -9.84 -4.41 4.44
CA GLN A 136 -8.78 -4.17 3.47
C GLN A 136 -7.68 -3.26 4.03
N TRP A 137 -8.07 -2.18 4.71
CA TRP A 137 -7.13 -1.18 5.23
C TRP A 137 -6.21 -1.73 6.32
N GLN A 138 -6.69 -2.67 7.15
CA GLN A 138 -5.86 -3.31 8.17
C GLN A 138 -4.79 -4.25 7.59
N GLU A 139 -4.89 -4.66 6.32
CA GLU A 139 -3.89 -5.54 5.71
C GLU A 139 -2.53 -4.87 5.54
N ASP A 140 -2.49 -3.54 5.62
CA ASP A 140 -1.30 -2.70 5.64
C ASP A 140 -1.23 -1.85 6.93
N ASP A 141 -1.76 -2.39 8.03
CA ASP A 141 -1.77 -1.77 9.36
C ASP A 141 -2.42 -0.37 9.39
N ARG A 142 -3.52 -0.19 8.65
CA ARG A 142 -4.34 1.03 8.64
C ARG A 142 -3.52 2.32 8.46
N LEU A 143 -2.60 2.30 7.49
CA LEU A 143 -1.75 3.43 7.18
C LEU A 143 -2.59 4.61 6.61
N MET A 144 -2.47 5.77 7.25
CA MET A 144 -3.09 7.03 6.91
C MET A 144 -2.03 8.11 6.71
N ILE A 145 -2.22 8.94 5.69
CA ILE A 145 -1.40 10.09 5.38
C ILE A 145 -2.30 11.32 5.39
N LEU A 146 -1.89 12.34 6.14
CA LEU A 146 -2.56 13.63 6.19
C LEU A 146 -1.62 14.68 5.61
N LEU A 147 -2.18 15.54 4.76
CA LEU A 147 -1.54 16.77 4.32
C LEU A 147 -2.41 17.91 4.83
N VAL A 148 -1.87 18.75 5.70
CA VAL A 148 -2.62 19.85 6.32
C VAL A 148 -1.79 21.13 6.35
N PRO A 149 -2.42 22.31 6.31
CA PRO A 149 -1.75 23.57 6.62
C PRO A 149 -1.22 23.59 8.06
N GLN A 150 -0.20 24.41 8.31
CA GLN A 150 0.54 24.43 9.59
C GLN A 150 -0.32 24.85 10.79
N ASP A 151 -1.35 25.68 10.58
CA ASP A 151 -2.30 26.11 11.61
C ASP A 151 -3.26 24.99 12.02
N ILE A 152 -3.72 24.17 11.07
CA ILE A 152 -4.53 22.97 11.37
C ILE A 152 -3.70 21.89 12.06
N LEU A 153 -2.41 21.79 11.74
CA LEU A 153 -1.50 20.81 12.37
C LEU A 153 -1.53 20.91 13.90
N SER A 154 -1.55 22.13 14.46
CA SER A 154 -1.64 22.35 15.91
C SER A 154 -2.89 21.75 16.53
N ASP A 155 -4.01 21.77 15.80
CA ASP A 155 -5.30 21.29 16.28
C ASP A 155 -5.42 19.76 16.21
N ILE A 156 -4.64 19.12 15.32
CA ILE A 156 -4.64 17.66 15.13
C ILE A 156 -3.43 16.94 15.74
N ASN A 157 -2.58 17.63 16.49
CA ASN A 157 -1.34 17.10 17.09
C ASN A 157 -1.58 16.09 18.25
N THR A 158 -2.67 15.33 18.19
CA THR A 158 -3.02 14.28 19.16
C THR A 158 -2.33 12.95 18.87
N PHE A 159 -1.64 12.81 17.73
CA PHE A 159 -0.99 11.58 17.32
C PHE A 159 0.40 11.43 17.96
N ASP A 160 0.80 10.19 18.24
CA ASP A 160 2.09 9.88 18.87
C ASP A 160 3.26 10.27 17.94
N GLU A 161 4.05 11.26 18.34
CA GLU A 161 5.22 11.76 17.61
C GLU A 161 6.21 10.66 17.24
N LYS A 162 6.37 9.63 18.09
CA LYS A 162 7.27 8.50 17.79
C LYS A 162 6.72 7.68 16.63
N LYS A 163 5.40 7.47 16.57
CA LYS A 163 4.76 6.77 15.43
C LYS A 163 4.90 7.59 14.16
N ILE A 164 4.64 8.89 14.20
CA ILE A 164 4.80 9.79 13.05
C ILE A 164 6.23 9.70 12.50
N LYS A 165 7.24 9.87 13.38
CA LYS A 165 8.64 9.83 12.99
C LYS A 165 9.07 8.46 12.45
N SER A 166 8.64 7.38 13.10
CA SER A 166 8.94 6.02 12.67
C SER A 166 8.32 5.69 11.31
N ASN A 167 7.07 6.08 11.08
CA ASN A 167 6.41 5.89 9.78
C ASN A 167 7.03 6.73 8.68
N ARG A 168 7.41 7.98 8.96
CA ARG A 168 8.14 8.80 7.98
C ARG A 168 9.44 8.13 7.52
N LEU A 169 10.20 7.54 8.45
CA LEU A 169 11.41 6.79 8.12
C LEU A 169 11.13 5.55 7.25
N CYS A 170 9.93 4.95 7.31
CA CYS A 170 9.54 3.86 6.43
C CYS A 170 9.45 4.31 4.97
N PHE A 171 8.79 5.45 4.73
CA PHE A 171 8.67 6.03 3.40
C PHE A 171 10.02 6.51 2.86
N ASP A 172 10.87 7.08 3.71
CA ASP A 172 12.25 7.43 3.35
C ASP A 172 13.05 6.19 2.95
N GLY A 173 12.92 5.10 3.72
CA GLY A 173 13.57 3.83 3.45
C GLY A 173 13.13 3.23 2.11
N GLU A 174 11.83 3.25 1.83
CA GLU A 174 11.28 2.78 0.56
C GLU A 174 11.76 3.64 -0.63
N LYS A 175 11.76 4.97 -0.50
CA LYS A 175 12.33 5.88 -1.49
C LYS A 175 13.79 5.55 -1.81
N LEU A 176 14.62 5.37 -0.77
CA LEU A 176 16.03 5.02 -0.93
C LEU A 176 16.21 3.65 -1.60
N ARG A 177 15.38 2.66 -1.24
CA ARG A 177 15.40 1.33 -1.87
C ARG A 177 15.10 1.42 -3.36
N LEU A 178 14.10 2.20 -3.76
CA LEU A 178 13.74 2.42 -5.17
C LEU A 178 14.84 3.14 -5.96
N GLN A 179 15.64 3.98 -5.29
CA GLN A 179 16.82 4.62 -5.86
C GLN A 179 18.06 3.72 -5.88
N GLY A 180 17.94 2.44 -5.49
CA GLY A 180 19.04 1.48 -5.43
C GLY A 180 19.97 1.66 -4.22
N LYS A 181 19.65 2.59 -3.31
CA LYS A 181 20.44 2.89 -2.10
C LYS A 181 20.04 1.97 -0.95
N THR A 182 20.18 0.67 -1.17
CA THR A 182 19.68 -0.37 -0.27
C THR A 182 20.28 -0.31 1.14
N GLY A 183 21.56 0.04 1.27
CA GLY A 183 22.20 0.19 2.59
C GLY A 183 21.58 1.33 3.40
N GLU A 184 21.46 2.52 2.80
CA GLU A 184 20.82 3.68 3.45
C GLU A 184 19.35 3.40 3.80
N ALA A 185 18.63 2.67 2.93
CA ALA A 185 17.26 2.25 3.19
C ALA A 185 17.15 1.38 4.45
N MET A 186 18.03 0.40 4.62
CA MET A 186 18.06 -0.46 5.81
C MET A 186 18.36 0.34 7.08
N GLU A 187 19.29 1.30 7.03
CA GLU A 187 19.58 2.17 8.17
C GLU A 187 18.36 2.99 8.60
N LYS A 188 17.61 3.56 7.64
CA LYS A 188 16.36 4.28 7.95
C LYS A 188 15.32 3.37 8.60
N LEU A 189 15.15 2.15 8.10
CA LEU A 189 14.18 1.19 8.63
C LEU A 189 14.59 0.66 10.01
N ARG A 190 15.88 0.43 10.26
CA ARG A 190 16.38 0.07 11.60
C ARG A 190 16.15 1.20 12.60
N HIS A 191 16.45 2.44 12.21
CA HIS A 191 16.16 3.61 13.05
C HIS A 191 14.65 3.79 13.31
N ALA A 192 13.79 3.49 12.32
CA ALA A 192 12.34 3.47 12.52
C ALA A 192 11.94 2.48 13.65
N LEU A 193 12.56 1.30 13.69
CA LEU A 193 12.33 0.27 14.71
C LEU A 193 12.96 0.61 16.07
N GLU A 194 14.03 1.40 16.12
CA GLU A 194 14.57 1.92 17.38
C GLU A 194 13.59 2.90 18.04
N ILE A 195 12.95 3.75 17.24
CA ILE A 195 11.95 4.72 17.70
C ILE A 195 10.64 4.01 18.11
N ASN A 196 10.16 3.10 17.27
CA ASN A 196 8.95 2.32 17.50
C ASN A 196 9.18 0.84 17.16
N LYS A 197 9.46 0.06 18.21
CA LYS A 197 9.76 -1.38 18.10
C LYS A 197 8.62 -2.23 17.58
N SER A 198 7.39 -1.72 17.57
CA SER A 198 6.21 -2.42 17.05
C SER A 198 5.73 -1.85 15.72
N ASN A 199 6.59 -1.13 14.97
CA ASN A 199 6.24 -0.66 13.64
C ASN A 199 6.28 -1.81 12.62
N SER A 200 5.09 -2.33 12.30
CA SER A 200 4.90 -3.47 11.41
C SER A 200 5.28 -3.18 9.96
N THR A 201 5.08 -1.94 9.51
CA THR A 201 5.53 -1.46 8.19
C THR A 201 7.05 -1.47 8.10
N ALA A 202 7.76 -0.93 9.10
CA ALA A 202 9.23 -0.93 9.13
C ALA A 202 9.79 -2.37 9.12
N MET A 203 9.21 -3.26 9.93
CA MET A 203 9.60 -4.68 9.95
C MET A 203 9.39 -5.34 8.58
N CYS A 204 8.24 -5.13 7.96
CA CYS A 204 7.90 -5.76 6.67
C CYS A 204 8.79 -5.23 5.54
N LEU A 205 9.06 -3.93 5.49
CA LEU A 205 9.95 -3.33 4.50
C LEU A 205 11.40 -3.81 4.66
N LEU A 206 11.90 -3.89 5.90
CA LEU A 206 13.24 -4.41 6.18
C LEU A 206 13.34 -5.89 5.81
N ALA A 207 12.32 -6.69 6.15
CA ALA A 207 12.21 -8.07 5.74
C ALA A 207 12.20 -8.23 4.22
N GLY A 208 11.55 -7.32 3.49
CA GLY A 208 11.58 -7.24 2.03
C GLY A 208 12.99 -7.10 1.48
N ILE A 209 13.76 -6.13 1.98
CA ILE A 209 15.15 -5.91 1.57
C ILE A 209 16.04 -7.12 1.90
N LEU A 210 15.90 -7.67 3.12
CA LEU A 210 16.64 -8.85 3.55
C LEU A 210 16.30 -10.08 2.69
N ASN A 211 15.02 -10.21 2.31
CA ASN A 211 14.58 -11.28 1.42
C ASN A 211 15.25 -11.13 0.06
N ASP A 212 15.27 -9.93 -0.56
CA ASP A 212 15.97 -9.69 -1.83
C ASP A 212 17.44 -10.14 -1.76
N GLN A 213 18.10 -9.90 -0.61
CA GLN A 213 19.48 -10.31 -0.33
C GLN A 213 19.66 -11.82 0.02
N ASN A 214 18.60 -12.63 -0.03
CA ASN A 214 18.59 -14.04 0.40
C ASN A 214 18.87 -14.26 1.91
N SER A 215 18.75 -13.21 2.74
CA SER A 215 19.00 -13.34 4.18
C SER A 215 17.85 -14.02 4.91
N SER A 216 18.15 -15.05 5.71
CA SER A 216 17.19 -15.73 6.57
C SER A 216 16.67 -14.86 7.72
N GLU A 217 17.34 -13.74 8.02
CA GLU A 217 16.85 -12.75 9.00
C GLU A 217 15.47 -12.19 8.58
N SER A 218 15.17 -12.16 7.27
CA SER A 218 13.86 -11.73 6.75
C SER A 218 12.69 -12.50 7.37
N VAL A 219 12.84 -13.81 7.58
CA VAL A 219 11.81 -14.69 8.17
C VAL A 219 11.44 -14.21 9.58
N SER A 220 12.42 -13.80 10.38
CA SER A 220 12.20 -13.32 11.74
C SER A 220 11.36 -12.03 11.74
N TYR A 221 11.68 -11.06 10.88
CA TYR A 221 10.91 -9.83 10.78
C TYR A 221 9.51 -10.05 10.24
N TYR A 222 9.33 -10.87 9.19
CA TYR A 222 7.98 -11.19 8.71
C TYR A 222 7.12 -11.87 9.79
N ASN A 223 7.68 -12.82 10.55
CA ASN A 223 6.96 -13.46 11.64
C ASN A 223 6.59 -12.46 12.76
N LYS A 224 7.45 -11.50 13.08
CA LYS A 224 7.13 -10.43 14.02
C LYS A 224 6.02 -9.52 13.49
N THR A 225 6.05 -9.15 12.21
CA THR A 225 4.96 -8.40 11.56
C THR A 225 3.63 -9.15 11.69
N ILE A 226 3.60 -10.45 11.39
CA ILE A 226 2.40 -11.30 11.48
C ILE A 226 1.90 -11.44 12.93
N ALA A 227 2.83 -11.53 13.89
CA ALA A 227 2.47 -11.61 15.32
C ALA A 227 1.81 -10.31 15.82
N LEU A 228 2.19 -9.16 15.27
CA LEU A 228 1.56 -7.87 15.56
C LEU A 228 0.24 -7.70 14.80
N HIS A 229 0.21 -8.12 13.52
CA HIS A 229 -0.97 -8.02 12.65
C HIS A 229 -1.13 -9.30 11.83
N SER A 230 -2.03 -10.16 12.28
CA SER A 230 -2.29 -11.47 11.65
C SER A 230 -2.91 -11.37 10.25
N LYS A 231 -3.29 -10.18 9.79
CA LYS A 231 -3.80 -9.92 8.44
C LYS A 231 -2.82 -9.16 7.56
N TYR A 232 -1.55 -9.03 7.95
CA TYR A 232 -0.55 -8.29 7.15
C TYR A 232 -0.16 -9.08 5.89
N TYR A 233 -0.91 -8.88 4.80
CA TYR A 233 -0.81 -9.66 3.56
C TYR A 233 0.62 -9.74 3.00
N LEU A 234 1.32 -8.60 2.97
CA LEU A 234 2.67 -8.49 2.43
C LEU A 234 3.68 -9.38 3.17
N ALA A 235 3.47 -9.64 4.45
CA ALA A 235 4.38 -10.49 5.23
C ALA A 235 4.22 -11.97 4.84
N TYR A 236 2.98 -12.44 4.64
CA TYR A 236 2.73 -13.80 4.14
C TYR A 236 3.26 -13.99 2.72
N ARG A 237 2.99 -13.04 1.82
CA ARG A 237 3.55 -13.03 0.46
C ARG A 237 5.09 -13.02 0.48
N GLY A 238 5.68 -12.20 1.36
CA GLY A 238 7.13 -12.11 1.55
C GLY A 238 7.76 -13.43 2.00
N LEU A 239 7.15 -14.11 2.97
CA LEU A 239 7.59 -15.46 3.39
C LEU A 239 7.45 -16.47 2.25
N GLY A 240 6.31 -16.50 1.55
CA GLY A 240 6.13 -17.37 0.39
C GLY A 240 7.23 -17.19 -0.65
N ASN A 241 7.56 -15.93 -0.98
CA ASN A 241 8.66 -15.60 -1.91
C ASN A 241 10.03 -16.03 -1.38
N TYR A 242 10.31 -15.85 -0.09
CA TYR A 242 11.56 -16.29 0.52
C TYR A 242 11.74 -17.80 0.35
N TYR A 243 10.72 -18.57 0.73
CA TYR A 243 10.75 -20.03 0.69
C TYR A 243 10.74 -20.59 -0.73
N LEU A 244 10.03 -19.95 -1.67
CA LEU A 244 10.12 -20.28 -3.09
C LEU A 244 11.57 -20.14 -3.58
N LYS A 245 12.23 -19.03 -3.26
CA LYS A 245 13.61 -18.77 -3.67
C LYS A 245 14.62 -19.73 -3.05
N THR A 246 14.40 -20.13 -1.80
CA THR A 246 15.23 -21.13 -1.11
C THR A 246 14.80 -22.58 -1.40
N LYS A 247 13.84 -22.79 -2.30
CA LYS A 247 13.30 -24.08 -2.74
C LYS A 247 12.66 -24.92 -1.62
N ASP A 248 12.29 -24.30 -0.51
CA ASP A 248 11.42 -24.93 0.48
C ASP A 248 9.96 -24.80 0.03
N TYR A 249 9.59 -25.66 -0.91
CA TYR A 249 8.28 -25.62 -1.54
C TYR A 249 7.14 -25.87 -0.55
N SER A 250 7.38 -26.60 0.55
CA SER A 250 6.37 -26.84 1.58
C SER A 250 5.98 -25.54 2.29
N ASN A 251 6.97 -24.80 2.78
CA ASN A 251 6.71 -23.51 3.41
C ASN A 251 6.24 -22.45 2.40
N ALA A 252 6.74 -22.48 1.16
CA ALA A 252 6.28 -21.56 0.11
C ALA A 252 4.76 -21.72 -0.14
N GLU A 253 4.27 -22.94 -0.31
CA GLU A 253 2.84 -23.21 -0.51
C GLU A 253 2.01 -22.77 0.70
N LYS A 254 2.49 -23.09 1.92
CA LYS A 254 1.83 -22.70 3.16
C LYS A 254 1.63 -21.18 3.22
N TYR A 255 2.69 -20.40 3.02
CA TYR A 255 2.62 -18.95 3.18
C TYR A 255 1.91 -18.24 2.02
N TYR A 256 1.97 -18.78 0.79
CA TYR A 256 1.10 -18.29 -0.29
C TYR A 256 -0.38 -18.59 -0.04
N THR A 257 -0.70 -19.73 0.56
CA THR A 257 -2.08 -20.06 0.93
C THR A 257 -2.58 -19.13 2.03
N LEU A 258 -1.79 -18.87 3.08
CA LEU A 258 -2.15 -17.91 4.12
C LEU A 258 -2.35 -16.49 3.59
N ALA A 259 -1.56 -16.06 2.60
CA ALA A 259 -1.77 -14.77 1.95
C ALA A 259 -3.10 -14.73 1.18
N LEU A 260 -3.45 -15.81 0.46
CA LEU A 260 -4.73 -15.94 -0.24
C LEU A 260 -5.93 -16.04 0.72
N ASP A 261 -5.73 -16.57 1.93
CA ASP A 261 -6.74 -16.59 3.00
C ASP A 261 -6.99 -15.19 3.58
N VAL A 262 -6.00 -14.28 3.52
CA VAL A 262 -6.18 -12.87 3.88
C VAL A 262 -6.96 -12.14 2.78
N ASP A 263 -6.45 -12.15 1.55
CA ASP A 263 -7.15 -11.59 0.39
C ASP A 263 -6.76 -12.34 -0.89
N SER A 264 -7.74 -13.09 -1.43
CA SER A 264 -7.59 -13.88 -2.64
C SER A 264 -7.60 -13.08 -3.95
N THR A 265 -7.94 -11.80 -3.90
CA THR A 265 -8.11 -10.91 -5.07
C THR A 265 -7.08 -9.79 -5.13
N ARG A 266 -6.36 -9.55 -4.03
CA ARG A 266 -5.37 -8.46 -3.89
C ARG A 266 -4.23 -8.52 -4.90
N PHE A 267 -3.69 -9.71 -5.20
CA PHE A 267 -2.55 -9.83 -6.10
C PHE A 267 -2.55 -11.17 -6.83
N ALA A 268 -3.19 -11.19 -8.01
CA ALA A 268 -3.34 -12.38 -8.85
C ALA A 268 -2.04 -13.20 -9.07
N PRO A 269 -0.84 -12.60 -9.26
CA PRO A 269 0.39 -13.39 -9.45
C PRO A 269 0.75 -14.29 -8.27
N ILE A 270 0.11 -14.16 -7.10
CA ILE A 270 0.28 -15.10 -6.01
C ILE A 270 -0.22 -16.51 -6.36
N TYR A 271 -1.29 -16.63 -7.15
CA TYR A 271 -1.76 -17.91 -7.66
C TYR A 271 -0.71 -18.53 -8.59
N LYS A 272 -0.16 -17.74 -9.52
CA LYS A 272 0.93 -18.20 -10.38
C LYS A 272 2.12 -18.72 -9.56
N ASN A 273 2.55 -17.99 -8.54
CA ASN A 273 3.66 -18.42 -7.68
C ASN A 273 3.34 -19.70 -6.92
N ARG A 274 2.14 -19.83 -6.34
CA ARG A 274 1.72 -21.08 -5.66
C ARG A 274 1.56 -22.24 -6.65
N GLY A 275 1.11 -21.98 -7.87
CA GLY A 275 1.03 -22.95 -8.95
C GLY A 275 2.40 -23.50 -9.33
N LEU A 276 3.42 -22.64 -9.47
CA LEU A 276 4.81 -23.05 -9.67
C LEU A 276 5.33 -23.91 -8.51
N VAL A 277 5.08 -23.51 -7.27
CA VAL A 277 5.45 -24.30 -6.08
C VAL A 277 4.80 -25.68 -6.11
N ARG A 278 3.50 -25.76 -6.41
CA ARG A 278 2.75 -27.02 -6.47
C ARG A 278 3.20 -27.91 -7.62
N TYR A 279 3.58 -27.31 -8.74
CA TYR A 279 4.17 -28.04 -9.87
C TYR A 279 5.48 -28.73 -9.46
N GLU A 280 6.39 -27.99 -8.80
CA GLU A 280 7.66 -28.54 -8.30
C GLU A 280 7.43 -29.69 -7.29
N GLN A 281 6.35 -29.63 -6.52
CA GLN A 281 5.91 -30.68 -5.60
C GLN A 281 5.17 -31.85 -6.27
N GLN A 282 5.04 -31.88 -7.60
CA GLN A 282 4.27 -32.87 -8.37
C GLN A 282 2.75 -32.87 -8.06
N LYS A 283 2.22 -31.78 -7.50
CA LYS A 283 0.78 -31.58 -7.25
C LYS A 283 0.11 -30.97 -8.49
N LEU A 284 0.20 -31.67 -9.62
CA LEU A 284 -0.11 -31.14 -10.96
C LEU A 284 -1.56 -30.61 -11.06
N GLY A 285 -2.54 -31.31 -10.51
CA GLY A 285 -3.93 -30.88 -10.52
C GLY A 285 -4.16 -29.55 -9.77
N ALA A 286 -3.50 -29.38 -8.62
CA ALA A 286 -3.60 -28.14 -7.83
C ALA A 286 -2.82 -26.99 -8.49
N ALA A 287 -1.69 -27.29 -9.14
CA ALA A 287 -0.94 -26.30 -9.93
C ALA A 287 -1.78 -25.76 -11.11
N LYS A 288 -2.46 -26.66 -11.82
CA LYS A 288 -3.37 -26.31 -12.93
C LYS A 288 -4.49 -25.37 -12.49
N GLN A 289 -5.12 -25.65 -11.35
CA GLN A 289 -6.17 -24.80 -10.78
C GLN A 289 -5.65 -23.41 -10.44
N ASP A 290 -4.45 -23.30 -9.85
CA ASP A 290 -3.84 -22.02 -9.53
C ASP A 290 -3.51 -21.21 -10.80
N PHE A 291 -2.97 -21.85 -11.84
CA PHE A 291 -2.72 -21.17 -13.12
C PHE A 291 -4.01 -20.70 -13.80
N GLN A 292 -5.08 -21.48 -13.72
CA GLN A 292 -6.40 -21.05 -14.21
C GLN A 292 -6.91 -19.84 -13.43
N LYS A 293 -6.82 -19.84 -12.09
CA LYS A 293 -7.20 -18.71 -11.24
C LYS A 293 -6.39 -17.44 -11.54
N TYR A 294 -5.10 -17.58 -11.82
CA TYR A 294 -4.27 -16.46 -12.27
C TYR A 294 -4.81 -15.83 -13.56
N LEU A 295 -5.12 -16.65 -14.58
CA LEU A 295 -5.65 -16.15 -15.86
C LEU A 295 -7.09 -15.63 -15.76
N GLU A 296 -7.90 -16.15 -14.84
CA GLU A 296 -9.23 -15.61 -14.55
C GLU A 296 -9.14 -14.17 -14.00
N GLN A 297 -8.17 -13.89 -13.12
CA GLN A 297 -7.99 -12.56 -12.54
C GLN A 297 -7.21 -11.61 -13.47
N MET A 298 -6.30 -12.14 -14.29
CA MET A 298 -5.50 -11.39 -15.25
C MET A 298 -5.67 -11.93 -16.68
N PRO A 299 -6.83 -11.69 -17.33
CA PRO A 299 -7.07 -12.19 -18.68
C PRO A 299 -6.11 -11.59 -19.73
N GLU A 300 -5.55 -10.42 -19.48
CA GLU A 300 -4.61 -9.73 -20.40
C GLU A 300 -3.15 -9.80 -19.91
N ALA A 301 -2.81 -10.79 -19.06
CA ALA A 301 -1.45 -10.96 -18.57
C ALA A 301 -0.44 -11.13 -19.72
N HIS A 302 0.70 -10.44 -19.66
CA HIS A 302 1.74 -10.55 -20.71
C HIS A 302 2.29 -11.97 -20.88
N ASP A 303 2.34 -12.75 -19.79
CA ASP A 303 2.81 -14.13 -19.78
C ASP A 303 1.69 -15.16 -20.02
N ARG A 304 0.49 -14.73 -20.41
CA ARG A 304 -0.69 -15.58 -20.60
C ARG A 304 -0.42 -16.82 -21.44
N THR A 305 0.16 -16.65 -22.63
CA THR A 305 0.44 -17.77 -23.55
C THR A 305 1.32 -18.83 -22.89
N GLY A 306 2.31 -18.41 -22.10
CA GLY A 306 3.19 -19.33 -21.36
C GLY A 306 2.44 -20.10 -20.29
N ILE A 307 1.52 -19.45 -19.57
CA ILE A 307 0.67 -20.10 -18.57
C ILE A 307 -0.34 -21.06 -19.20
N GLU A 308 -0.94 -20.71 -20.34
CA GLU A 308 -1.85 -21.61 -21.08
C GLU A 308 -1.11 -22.86 -21.57
N GLN A 309 0.12 -22.72 -22.06
CA GLN A 309 0.98 -23.86 -22.42
C GLN A 309 1.28 -24.73 -21.21
N ALA A 310 1.65 -24.14 -20.06
CA ALA A 310 1.87 -24.88 -18.83
C ALA A 310 0.61 -25.66 -18.42
N ILE A 311 -0.57 -25.04 -18.43
CA ILE A 311 -1.86 -25.69 -18.14
C ILE A 311 -2.13 -26.89 -19.05
N SER A 312 -1.76 -26.82 -20.34
CA SER A 312 -1.95 -27.91 -21.31
C SER A 312 -1.05 -29.13 -21.05
N GLN A 313 0.06 -28.93 -20.34
CA GLN A 313 1.05 -29.96 -20.02
C GLN A 313 0.81 -30.63 -18.65
N LEU A 314 -0.13 -30.10 -17.85
CA LEU A 314 -0.58 -30.63 -16.54
C LEU A 314 -1.86 -31.45 -16.64
#